data_AF-A0A948GNF0-F1
#
_entry.id   AF-A0A948GNF0-F1
#
_cell.length_a   1.000
_cell.length_b   1.000
_cell.length_c   1.000
_cell.angle_alpha   90.00
_cell.angle_beta   90.00
_cell.angle_gamma   90.00
#
_symmetry.space_group_name_H-M   'P 1'
#
loop_
_entity.id
_entity.type
_entity.pdbx_description
1 polymer ?
#
loop_
_entity_poly.entity_id
_entity_poly.type
_entity_poly.pdbx_seq_one_letter_code
_entity_poly.pdbx_strand_id
1 'polypeptide(L)'
;MLRGRFRRRAATAAVAACFATTPAWSLPTGVAVVNGTAVLDQVGQVLNVTNSNGAILNWQQFNIAAGETTRFIQASASSSVLNRVVGGDLSAIYGTLSSNGRVWLVNPAGILIGASGVINTAGFIASTLPVR
;
A
#
# COMPACT_ATOMS: atom_id res chain seq x y z
N MET A 1 16.97 58.40 45.97
CA MET A 1 17.50 57.65 44.80
C MET A 1 16.92 56.25 44.82
N LEU A 2 16.04 55.92 43.87
CA LEU A 2 15.29 54.67 43.77
C LEU A 2 16.02 53.70 42.81
N ARG A 3 16.27 52.45 43.19
CA ARG A 3 16.66 51.39 42.22
C ARG A 3 15.80 50.15 42.43
N GLY A 4 14.89 49.92 41.48
CA GLY A 4 13.93 48.83 41.46
C GLY A 4 14.56 47.48 41.14
N ARG A 5 14.09 46.43 41.82
CA ARG A 5 14.42 45.02 41.57
C ARG A 5 13.54 44.48 40.44
N PHE A 6 14.14 44.15 39.30
CA PHE A 6 13.47 43.44 38.20
C PHE A 6 13.26 41.96 38.58
N ARG A 7 12.00 41.54 38.74
CA ARG A 7 11.60 40.13 38.82
C ARG A 7 11.40 39.60 37.40
N ARG A 8 12.31 38.76 36.92
CA ARG A 8 12.15 38.01 35.66
C ARG A 8 11.07 36.94 35.88
N ARG A 9 9.90 37.10 35.26
CA ARG A 9 8.89 36.05 35.18
C ARG A 9 9.28 35.12 34.02
N ALA A 10 9.62 33.88 34.33
CA ALA A 10 9.77 32.84 33.31
C ALA A 10 8.37 32.39 32.89
N ALA A 11 8.02 32.59 31.63
CA ALA A 11 6.81 32.04 31.03
C ALA A 11 7.18 30.72 30.34
N THR A 12 6.76 29.59 30.91
CA THR A 12 6.81 28.28 30.27
C THR A 12 5.70 28.20 29.23
N ALA A 13 6.06 28.19 27.95
CA ALA A 13 5.15 27.89 26.85
C ALA A 13 5.01 26.36 26.72
N ALA A 14 3.82 25.82 27.01
CA ALA A 14 3.49 24.43 26.73
C ALA A 14 3.02 24.32 25.28
N VAL A 15 3.81 23.68 24.42
CA VAL A 15 3.40 23.35 23.05
C VAL A 15 2.64 22.02 23.10
N ALA A 16 1.31 22.10 23.06
CA ALA A 16 0.45 20.92 22.88
C ALA A 16 0.43 20.56 21.38
N ALA A 17 1.21 19.54 20.99
CA ALA A 17 1.15 18.97 19.65
C ALA A 17 -0.06 18.03 19.57
N CYS A 18 -1.15 18.47 18.93
CA CYS A 18 -2.27 17.61 18.56
C CYS A 18 -1.82 16.66 17.44
N PHE A 19 -1.45 15.43 17.77
CA PHE A 19 -1.25 14.37 16.78
C PHE A 19 -2.63 13.94 16.26
N ALA A 20 -2.99 14.38 15.06
CA ALA A 20 -4.10 13.78 14.32
C ALA A 20 -3.65 12.39 13.85
N THR A 21 -4.17 11.33 14.46
CA THR A 21 -3.93 9.96 14.00
C THR A 21 -4.77 9.69 12.77
N THR A 22 -4.17 9.75 11.58
CA THR A 22 -4.80 9.21 10.39
C THR A 22 -4.87 7.68 10.53
N PRO A 23 -5.98 7.04 10.15
CA PRO A 23 -6.05 5.58 10.15
C PRO A 23 -4.97 5.03 9.21
N ALA A 24 -4.11 4.17 9.74
CA ALA A 24 -3.10 3.47 8.97
C ALA A 24 -3.73 2.23 8.34
N TRP A 25 -3.89 2.24 7.02
CA TRP A 25 -4.38 1.11 6.25
C TRP A 25 -3.23 0.13 5.97
N SER A 26 -3.54 -1.16 5.87
CA SER A 26 -2.56 -2.21 5.54
C SER A 26 -2.51 -2.51 4.03
N LEU A 27 -2.97 -1.56 3.20
CA LEU A 27 -2.92 -1.64 1.74
C LEU A 27 -1.48 -1.73 1.22
N PRO A 28 -1.26 -2.15 -0.04
CA PRO A 28 0.08 -2.16 -0.65
C PRO A 28 0.70 -0.76 -0.66
N THR A 29 1.99 -0.66 -0.33
CA THR A 29 2.70 0.62 -0.21
C THR A 29 4.10 0.59 -0.82
N GLY A 30 4.67 1.79 -1.03
CA GLY A 30 6.02 1.94 -1.57
C GLY A 30 6.13 1.48 -3.02
N VAL A 31 5.14 1.82 -3.85
CA VAL A 31 5.14 1.44 -5.26
C VAL A 31 6.27 2.14 -6.03
N ALA A 32 6.91 1.42 -6.94
CA ALA A 32 7.75 1.95 -7.99
C ALA A 32 7.38 1.28 -9.32
N VAL A 33 6.99 2.07 -10.32
CA VAL A 33 6.66 1.58 -11.67
C VAL A 33 7.96 1.34 -12.42
N VAL A 34 8.24 0.09 -12.77
CA VAL A 34 9.48 -0.32 -13.47
C VAL A 34 9.25 -0.52 -14.96
N ASN A 35 8.01 -0.84 -15.37
CA ASN A 35 7.61 -0.92 -16.77
C ASN A 35 6.14 -0.51 -16.93
N GLY A 36 5.82 0.12 -18.06
CA GLY A 36 4.47 0.59 -18.37
C GLY A 36 4.07 1.81 -17.55
N THR A 37 2.78 1.96 -17.31
CA THR A 37 2.22 3.02 -16.46
C THR A 37 1.31 2.44 -15.40
N ALA A 38 1.26 3.09 -14.25
CA ALA A 38 0.25 2.86 -13.23
C ALA A 38 -0.05 4.16 -12.49
N VAL A 39 -1.33 4.42 -12.26
CA VAL A 39 -1.83 5.52 -11.44
C VAL A 39 -2.56 4.90 -10.25
N LEU A 40 -2.18 5.32 -9.05
CA LEU A 40 -2.76 4.85 -7.80
C LEU A 40 -3.69 5.92 -7.25
N ASP A 41 -4.88 5.50 -6.86
CA ASP A 41 -5.87 6.34 -6.20
C ASP A 41 -6.44 5.59 -4.99
N GLN A 42 -6.27 6.14 -3.80
CA GLN A 42 -6.76 5.54 -2.57
C GLN A 42 -7.96 6.31 -2.05
N VAL A 43 -9.09 5.63 -1.95
CA VAL A 43 -10.34 6.17 -1.41
C VAL A 43 -10.75 5.32 -0.20
N GLY A 44 -10.44 5.81 0.99
CA GLY A 44 -10.67 5.08 2.24
C GLY A 44 -9.89 3.76 2.27
N GLN A 45 -10.63 2.65 2.40
CA GLN A 45 -10.11 1.26 2.46
C GLN A 45 -9.84 0.63 1.09
N VAL A 46 -10.03 1.38 0.00
CA VAL A 46 -9.86 0.87 -1.36
C VAL A 46 -8.67 1.56 -2.03
N LEU A 47 -7.69 0.78 -2.44
CA LEU A 47 -6.64 1.19 -3.37
C LEU A 47 -7.01 0.80 -4.79
N ASN A 48 -7.31 1.78 -5.64
CA ASN A 48 -7.46 1.57 -7.08
C ASN A 48 -6.10 1.76 -7.76
N VAL A 49 -5.74 0.82 -8.63
CA VAL A 49 -4.52 0.85 -9.44
C VAL A 49 -4.92 0.74 -10.90
N THR A 50 -4.85 1.83 -11.64
CA THR A 50 -5.13 1.83 -13.08
C THR A 50 -3.82 1.69 -13.82
N ASN A 51 -3.64 0.60 -14.58
CA ASN A 51 -2.35 0.28 -15.21
C ASN A 51 -2.44 -0.05 -16.71
N SER A 52 -1.34 0.17 -17.42
CA SER A 52 -1.18 -0.32 -18.80
C SER A 52 -1.01 -1.83 -18.83
N ASN A 53 -1.34 -2.47 -19.95
CA ASN A 53 -1.05 -3.90 -20.15
C ASN A 53 0.46 -4.17 -20.07
N GLY A 54 0.85 -5.22 -19.33
CA GLY A 54 2.25 -5.62 -19.14
C GLY A 54 3.01 -4.78 -18.12
N ALA A 55 2.34 -3.90 -17.38
CA ALA A 55 2.99 -3.08 -16.37
C ALA A 55 3.69 -3.93 -15.29
N ILE A 56 4.86 -3.47 -14.83
CA ILE A 56 5.63 -4.12 -13.76
C ILE A 56 5.79 -3.13 -12.62
N LEU A 57 5.27 -3.50 -11.46
CA LEU A 57 5.23 -2.69 -10.25
C LEU A 57 6.06 -3.35 -9.16
N ASN A 58 7.06 -2.65 -8.66
CA ASN A 58 7.74 -3.02 -7.43
C ASN A 58 6.99 -2.42 -6.25
N TRP A 59 6.86 -3.18 -5.17
CA TRP A 59 6.22 -2.76 -3.94
C TRP A 59 7.17 -3.02 -2.78
N GLN A 60 7.25 -2.09 -1.83
CA GLN A 60 7.96 -2.38 -0.58
C GLN A 60 7.16 -3.36 0.27
N GLN A 61 5.83 -3.18 0.32
CA GLN A 61 4.92 -4.09 1.00
C GLN A 61 3.68 -4.32 0.12
N PHE A 62 3.20 -5.56 0.08
CA PHE A 62 1.93 -5.90 -0.56
C PHE A 62 1.07 -6.73 0.40
N ASN A 63 0.30 -6.03 1.23
CA ASN A 63 -0.66 -6.58 2.17
C ASN A 63 -2.06 -6.04 1.84
N ILE A 64 -3.10 -6.72 2.30
CA ILE A 64 -4.49 -6.24 2.24
C ILE A 64 -5.18 -6.74 3.50
N ALA A 65 -5.49 -5.86 4.46
CA ALA A 65 -6.18 -6.29 5.68
C ALA A 65 -7.65 -6.62 5.43
N ALA A 66 -8.28 -7.32 6.37
CA ALA A 66 -9.72 -7.63 6.29
C ALA A 66 -10.54 -6.33 6.17
N GLY A 67 -11.50 -6.32 5.24
CA GLY A 67 -12.30 -5.13 4.91
C GLY A 67 -11.63 -4.17 3.90
N GLU A 68 -10.33 -4.31 3.65
CA GLU A 68 -9.63 -3.51 2.64
C GLU A 68 -9.70 -4.16 1.25
N THR A 69 -9.56 -3.34 0.21
CA THR A 69 -9.53 -3.80 -1.18
C THR A 69 -8.39 -3.16 -1.96
N THR A 70 -7.61 -3.98 -2.66
CA THR A 70 -6.77 -3.50 -3.76
C THR A 70 -7.42 -3.91 -5.07
N ARG A 71 -7.66 -2.95 -5.98
CA ARG A 71 -8.33 -3.16 -7.26
C ARG A 71 -7.45 -2.73 -8.42
N PHE A 72 -7.09 -3.67 -9.29
CA PHE A 72 -6.40 -3.38 -10.54
C PHE A 72 -7.41 -3.16 -11.68
N ILE A 73 -7.43 -1.95 -12.23
CA ILE A 73 -8.26 -1.55 -13.36
C ILE A 73 -7.39 -1.57 -14.61
N GLN A 74 -7.58 -2.59 -15.44
CA GLN A 74 -6.76 -2.85 -16.62
C GLN A 74 -7.54 -2.59 -17.90
N ALA A 75 -6.83 -2.43 -19.03
CA ALA A 75 -7.47 -2.15 -20.32
C ALA A 75 -8.45 -3.25 -20.80
N SER A 76 -8.21 -4.53 -20.44
CA SER A 76 -9.04 -5.66 -20.86
C SER A 76 -8.87 -6.87 -19.93
N ALA A 77 -9.72 -7.88 -20.07
CA ALA A 77 -9.59 -9.15 -19.34
C ALA A 77 -8.35 -9.97 -19.72
N SER A 78 -7.79 -9.74 -20.92
CA SER A 78 -6.53 -10.33 -21.35
C SER A 78 -5.30 -9.56 -20.85
N SER A 79 -5.47 -8.34 -20.32
CA SER A 79 -4.35 -7.55 -19.82
C SER A 79 -3.76 -8.19 -18.56
N SER A 80 -2.46 -7.95 -18.34
CA SER A 80 -1.75 -8.42 -17.15
C SER A 80 -0.94 -7.31 -16.48
N VAL A 81 -0.75 -7.47 -15.17
CA VAL A 81 0.16 -6.66 -14.36
C VAL A 81 0.99 -7.58 -13.47
N LEU A 82 2.30 -7.31 -13.40
CA LEU A 82 3.22 -8.00 -12.51
C LEU A 82 3.52 -7.12 -11.30
N ASN A 83 3.22 -7.64 -10.12
CA ASN A 83 3.54 -7.04 -8.83
C ASN A 83 4.68 -7.83 -8.18
N ARG A 84 5.78 -7.16 -7.86
CA ARG A 84 6.95 -7.74 -7.20
C ARG A 84 7.15 -7.08 -5.84
N VAL A 85 7.18 -7.87 -4.78
CA VAL A 85 7.51 -7.37 -3.44
C VAL A 85 9.03 -7.41 -3.27
N VAL A 86 9.61 -6.26 -2.93
CA VAL A 86 11.07 -6.07 -2.79
C VAL A 86 11.50 -5.69 -1.37
N GLY A 87 10.55 -5.38 -0.47
CA GLY A 87 10.85 -4.96 0.90
C GLY A 87 11.12 -6.10 1.88
N GLY A 88 10.89 -7.36 1.49
CA GLY A 88 11.27 -8.54 2.28
C GLY A 88 10.21 -9.06 3.26
N ASP A 89 9.10 -8.36 3.44
CA ASP A 89 7.98 -8.83 4.26
C ASP A 89 7.04 -9.78 3.49
N LEU A 90 6.39 -10.69 4.22
CA LEU A 90 5.34 -11.57 3.72
C LEU A 90 4.20 -10.75 3.10
N SER A 91 3.63 -11.22 1.99
CA SER A 91 2.34 -10.73 1.51
C SER A 91 1.20 -11.41 2.25
N ALA A 92 0.53 -10.69 3.14
CA ALA A 92 -0.64 -11.14 3.87
C ALA A 92 -1.93 -10.53 3.31
N ILE A 93 -2.75 -11.35 2.67
CA ILE A 93 -4.00 -10.96 2.02
C ILE A 93 -5.19 -11.52 2.82
N TYR A 94 -5.72 -10.71 3.72
CA TYR A 94 -6.94 -10.97 4.48
C TYR A 94 -8.16 -10.24 3.90
N GLY A 95 -7.95 -9.22 3.07
CA GLY A 95 -9.00 -8.49 2.34
C GLY A 95 -9.17 -8.97 0.91
N THR A 96 -9.60 -8.06 0.04
CA THR A 96 -9.92 -8.37 -1.35
C THR A 96 -8.85 -7.87 -2.32
N LEU A 97 -8.29 -8.77 -3.13
CA LEU A 97 -7.57 -8.42 -4.35
C LEU A 97 -8.50 -8.62 -5.55
N SER A 98 -8.81 -7.53 -6.25
CA SER A 98 -9.73 -7.57 -7.40
C SER A 98 -9.12 -7.04 -8.69
N SER A 99 -9.54 -7.57 -9.83
CA SER A 99 -9.20 -7.00 -11.14
C SER A 99 -10.16 -7.45 -12.23
N ASN A 100 -10.38 -6.59 -13.22
CA ASN A 100 -11.00 -7.01 -14.47
C ASN A 100 -10.03 -7.78 -15.39
N GLY A 101 -8.71 -7.74 -15.13
CA GLY A 101 -7.66 -8.46 -15.86
C GLY A 101 -6.90 -9.47 -15.00
N ARG A 102 -5.68 -9.82 -15.42
CA ARG A 102 -4.81 -10.79 -14.75
C ARG A 102 -3.84 -10.10 -13.80
N VAL A 103 -3.61 -10.67 -12.63
CA VAL A 103 -2.69 -10.13 -11.62
C VAL A 103 -1.67 -11.19 -11.25
N TRP A 104 -0.39 -10.86 -11.41
CA TRP A 104 0.71 -11.72 -10.97
C TRP A 104 1.34 -11.09 -9.73
N LEU A 105 1.52 -11.88 -8.67
CA LEU A 105 2.17 -11.46 -7.44
C LEU A 105 3.39 -12.35 -7.19
N VAL A 106 4.56 -11.71 -7.09
CA VAL A 106 5.81 -12.37 -6.75
C VAL A 106 6.29 -11.80 -5.43
N ASN A 107 6.45 -12.67 -4.43
CA ASN A 107 7.05 -12.30 -3.16
C ASN A 107 7.92 -13.44 -2.61
N PRO A 108 9.27 -13.31 -2.64
CA PRO A 108 10.18 -14.32 -2.12
C PRO A 108 10.01 -14.62 -0.62
N ALA A 109 9.49 -13.67 0.16
CA ALA A 109 9.22 -13.86 1.58
C ALA A 109 7.98 -14.74 1.85
N GLY A 110 7.15 -14.96 0.83
CA GLY A 110 5.94 -15.76 0.90
C GLY A 110 4.66 -14.97 0.62
N ILE A 111 3.59 -15.71 0.31
CA ILE A 111 2.27 -15.17 0.03
C ILE A 111 1.25 -15.99 0.82
N LEU A 112 0.54 -15.33 1.73
CA LEU A 112 -0.54 -15.90 2.55
C LEU A 112 -1.87 -15.27 2.12
N ILE A 113 -2.80 -16.12 1.69
CA ILE A 113 -4.21 -15.74 1.54
C ILE A 113 -4.93 -16.25 2.79
N GLY A 114 -5.36 -15.34 3.65
CA GLY A 114 -6.00 -15.66 4.92
C GLY A 114 -7.43 -16.15 4.77
N ALA A 115 -8.05 -16.58 5.87
CA ALA A 115 -9.40 -17.16 5.85
C ALA A 115 -10.50 -16.23 5.30
N SER A 116 -10.32 -14.91 5.43
CA SER A 116 -11.21 -13.89 4.86
C SER A 116 -10.73 -13.34 3.51
N GLY A 117 -9.56 -13.77 3.03
CA GLY A 117 -8.93 -13.27 1.83
C GLY A 117 -9.70 -13.69 0.58
N VAL A 118 -9.98 -12.73 -0.30
CA VAL A 118 -10.69 -12.98 -1.57
C VAL A 118 -9.80 -12.54 -2.74
N ILE A 119 -9.59 -13.45 -3.69
CA ILE A 119 -8.94 -13.15 -4.97
C ILE A 119 -10.00 -13.24 -6.07
N ASN A 120 -10.37 -12.10 -6.65
CA ASN A 120 -11.35 -12.01 -7.73
C ASN A 120 -10.74 -11.31 -8.96
N THR A 121 -10.15 -12.10 -9.85
CA THR A 121 -9.43 -11.59 -11.03
C THR A 121 -9.72 -12.48 -12.25
N ALA A 122 -9.43 -11.99 -13.46
CA ALA A 122 -9.53 -12.82 -14.67
C ALA A 122 -8.43 -13.91 -14.73
N GLY A 123 -7.40 -13.80 -13.90
CA GLY A 123 -6.37 -14.80 -13.71
C GLY A 123 -5.38 -14.36 -12.65
N PHE A 124 -5.04 -15.26 -11.73
CA PHE A 124 -4.13 -14.97 -10.63
C PHE A 124 -2.95 -15.95 -10.64
N ILE A 125 -1.74 -15.40 -10.53
CA ILE A 125 -0.52 -16.18 -10.32
C ILE A 125 0.16 -15.64 -9.07
N ALA A 126 0.51 -16.54 -8.16
CA ALA A 126 1.32 -16.24 -6.99
C ALA A 126 2.61 -17.08 -7.04
N SER A 127 3.75 -16.45 -6.81
CA SER A 127 5.04 -17.14 -6.81
C SER A 127 5.96 -16.60 -5.71
N THR A 128 6.71 -17.50 -5.09
CA THR A 128 7.86 -17.15 -4.25
C THR A 128 9.17 -17.18 -5.04
N LEU A 129 9.18 -17.79 -6.23
CA LEU A 129 10.33 -17.79 -7.12
C LEU A 129 10.48 -16.40 -7.76
N PRO A 130 11.62 -15.71 -7.59
CA PRO A 130 11.88 -14.45 -8.27
C PRO A 130 11.86 -14.62 -9.79
N VAL A 131 11.28 -13.66 -10.49
CA VAL A 131 11.36 -13.57 -11.95
C VAL A 131 12.44 -12.53 -12.30
N ARG A 132 13.41 -12.96 -13.11
CA ARG A 132 14.53 -12.11 -13.58
C ARG A 132 14.17 -11.45 -14.89
#